data_AF-A0A2A2QP38-F1
#
_entry.id   AF-A0A2A2QP38-F1
#
_cell.length_a   1.000
_cell.length_b   1.000
_cell.length_c   1.000
_cell.angle_alpha   90.00
_cell.angle_beta   90.00
_cell.angle_gamma   90.00
#
_symmetry.space_group_name_H-M   'P 1'
#
loop_
_entity.id
_entity.type
_entity.pdbx_description
1 polymer ?
#
loop_
_entity_poly.entity_id
_entity_poly.type
_entity_poly.pdbx_seq_one_letter_code
_entity_poly.pdbx_strand_id
1 'polypeptide(L)'
;MSCLFYVNTETLAIRISKSERTAIRKRAKQEKLSQGDLVRRALRAYGVTAEPATAKTGYDVIKHLIGSCKGGSTDLATNPKHMEGYGR
;
A
#
# COMPACT_ATOMS: atom_id res chain seq x y z
N MET A 1 -17.58 6.82 8.52
CA MET A 1 -17.29 7.25 7.13
C MET A 1 -16.17 6.37 6.59
N SER A 2 -16.56 5.32 5.89
CA SER A 2 -15.66 4.27 5.42
C SER A 2 -14.72 4.83 4.36
N CYS A 3 -13.43 4.87 4.67
CA CYS A 3 -12.38 5.26 3.74
C CYS A 3 -12.34 4.21 2.62
N LEU A 4 -13.02 4.49 1.51
CA LEU A 4 -12.83 3.78 0.25
C LEU A 4 -11.43 4.14 -0.24
N PHE A 5 -10.44 3.32 0.13
CA PHE A 5 -9.19 3.26 -0.60
C PHE A 5 -9.55 3.01 -2.06
N TYR A 6 -9.41 4.03 -2.90
CA TYR A 6 -9.53 3.93 -4.35
C TYR A 6 -8.35 3.09 -4.84
N VAL A 7 -8.47 1.77 -4.70
CA VAL A 7 -7.64 0.82 -5.43
C VAL A 7 -8.10 0.95 -6.88
N ASN A 8 -7.21 1.46 -7.73
CA ASN A 8 -7.41 1.41 -9.18
C ASN A 8 -7.50 -0.07 -9.57
N THR A 9 -8.72 -0.60 -9.66
CA THR A 9 -8.99 -2.02 -9.92
C THR A 9 -9.45 -2.22 -11.34
N GLU A 10 -8.66 -2.95 -12.12
CA GLU A 10 -9.05 -3.42 -13.44
C GLU A 10 -9.59 -4.86 -13.36
N THR A 11 -10.53 -5.20 -14.25
CA THR A 11 -11.12 -6.55 -14.31
C THR A 11 -10.46 -7.36 -15.42
N LEU A 12 -9.81 -8.46 -15.04
CA LEU A 12 -9.27 -9.45 -15.98
C LEU A 12 -10.32 -10.54 -16.25
N ALA A 13 -10.81 -10.62 -17.50
CA ALA A 13 -11.69 -11.69 -17.96
C ALA A 13 -10.90 -12.71 -18.80
N ILE A 14 -10.78 -13.95 -18.31
CA ILE A 14 -10.10 -15.04 -19.01
C ILE A 14 -11.05 -16.21 -19.23
N ARG A 15 -10.92 -16.87 -20.38
CA ARG A 15 -11.59 -18.14 -20.66
C ARG A 15 -10.77 -19.26 -20.05
N ILE A 16 -11.40 -20.05 -19.19
CA ILE A 16 -10.82 -21.24 -18.58
C ILE A 16 -11.77 -22.42 -18.78
N SER A 17 -11.23 -23.63 -18.76
CA SER A 17 -12.00 -24.86 -18.81
C SER A 17 -12.87 -25.04 -17.55
N LYS A 18 -13.91 -25.88 -17.66
CA LYS A 18 -14.78 -26.21 -16.52
C LYS A 18 -14.02 -26.94 -15.40
N SER A 19 -13.04 -27.76 -15.76
CA SER A 19 -12.18 -28.48 -14.81
C SER A 19 -11.30 -27.52 -14.01
N GLU A 20 -10.66 -26.54 -14.66
CA GLU A 20 -9.86 -25.52 -13.98
C GLU A 20 -10.69 -24.69 -13.01
N ARG A 21 -11.87 -24.22 -13.44
CA ARG A 21 -12.80 -23.48 -12.55
C ARG A 21 -13.18 -24.29 -11.31
N THR A 22 -13.39 -25.59 -11.49
CA THR A 22 -13.76 -26.51 -10.40
C THR A 22 -12.59 -26.70 -9.43
N ALA A 23 -11.37 -26.87 -9.96
CA ALA A 23 -10.16 -26.97 -9.15
C ALA A 23 -9.91 -25.70 -8.33
N ILE A 24 -10.04 -24.51 -8.95
CA ILE A 24 -9.93 -23.20 -8.26
C ILE A 24 -10.94 -23.11 -7.13
N ARG A 25 -12.22 -23.43 -7.38
CA ARG A 25 -13.27 -23.39 -6.36
C ARG A 25 -12.99 -24.34 -5.19
N LYS A 26 -12.54 -25.57 -5.48
CA LYS A 26 -12.21 -26.57 -4.46
C LYS A 26 -11.06 -26.08 -3.58
N ARG A 27 -9.99 -25.58 -4.20
CA ARG A 27 -8.80 -25.09 -3.50
C ARG A 27 -9.11 -23.84 -2.65
N ALA A 28 -9.87 -22.90 -3.21
CA ALA A 28 -10.30 -21.69 -2.50
C ALA A 28 -11.12 -22.05 -1.24
N LYS A 29 -12.01 -23.05 -1.34
CA LYS A 29 -12.78 -23.56 -0.20
C LYS A 29 -11.90 -24.21 0.87
N GLN A 30 -10.90 -25.00 0.46
CA GLN A 30 -9.95 -25.64 1.38
C GLN A 30 -9.12 -24.60 2.16
N GLU A 31 -8.70 -23.53 1.50
CA GLU A 31 -7.89 -22.47 2.10
C GLU A 31 -8.71 -21.35 2.77
N LYS A 32 -10.04 -21.42 2.72
CA LYS A 32 -10.96 -20.36 3.20
C LYS A 32 -10.67 -18.98 2.58
N LEU A 33 -10.30 -18.97 1.30
CA LEU A 33 -10.02 -17.77 0.50
C LEU A 33 -11.12 -17.55 -0.54
N SER A 34 -11.27 -16.32 -1.04
CA SER A 34 -12.04 -16.09 -2.25
C SER A 34 -11.30 -16.65 -3.48
N GLN A 35 -12.03 -16.95 -4.56
CA GLN A 35 -11.39 -17.39 -5.81
C GLN A 35 -10.44 -16.31 -6.36
N GLY A 36 -10.81 -15.04 -6.24
CA GLY A 36 -9.97 -13.91 -6.64
C GLY A 36 -8.69 -13.81 -5.82
N ASP A 37 -8.76 -14.01 -4.50
CA ASP A 37 -7.57 -13.99 -3.64
C ASP A 37 -6.63 -15.15 -3.97
N LEU A 38 -7.17 -16.34 -4.21
CA LEU A 38 -6.39 -17.50 -4.62
C LEU A 38 -5.67 -17.21 -5.95
N VAL A 39 -6.37 -16.65 -6.94
CA VAL A 39 -5.78 -16.30 -8.24
C VAL A 39 -4.72 -15.20 -8.08
N ARG A 40 -4.98 -14.14 -7.30
CA ARG A 40 -3.97 -13.11 -7.02
C ARG A 40 -2.74 -13.68 -6.33
N ARG A 41 -2.90 -14.64 -5.42
CA ARG A 41 -1.78 -15.34 -4.77
C ARG A 41 -0.99 -16.19 -5.76
N ALA A 42 -1.66 -16.90 -6.66
CA ALA A 42 -1.01 -17.66 -7.73
C ALA A 42 -0.23 -16.76 -8.68
N LEU A 43 -0.80 -15.62 -9.07
CA LEU A 43 -0.13 -14.60 -9.90
C LEU A 43 1.16 -14.11 -9.23
N ARG A 44 1.11 -13.77 -7.93
CA ARG A 44 2.29 -13.37 -7.16
C ARG A 44 3.33 -14.49 -7.07
N ALA A 45 2.90 -15.73 -6.86
CA ALA A 45 3.79 -16.89 -6.80
C ALA A 45 4.46 -17.19 -8.16
N TYR A 46 3.79 -16.86 -9.27
CA TYR A 46 4.35 -16.95 -10.62
C TYR A 46 5.34 -15.81 -10.94
N GLY A 47 5.43 -14.78 -10.08
CA GLY A 47 6.25 -13.60 -10.32
C GLY A 47 5.52 -12.46 -11.05
N VAL A 48 4.20 -12.55 -11.23
CA VAL A 48 3.37 -11.40 -11.66
C VAL A 48 3.14 -10.50 -10.45
N THR A 49 4.15 -9.69 -10.15
CA THR A 49 4.04 -8.59 -9.20
C THR A 49 3.83 -7.31 -9.98
N ALA A 50 2.89 -6.45 -9.55
CA ALA A 50 2.92 -5.07 -9.99
C ALA A 50 4.31 -4.52 -9.64
N GLU A 51 4.95 -3.81 -10.58
CA GLU A 51 6.16 -3.06 -10.28
C GLU A 51 5.96 -2.34 -8.95
N PRO A 52 6.88 -2.47 -7.99
CA PRO A 52 6.73 -1.79 -6.72
C PRO A 52 6.52 -0.32 -7.06
N ALA A 53 5.33 0.21 -6.73
CA ALA A 53 5.08 1.65 -6.83
C ALA A 53 6.27 2.30 -6.14
N THR A 54 7.11 3.01 -6.92
CA THR A 54 8.45 3.50 -6.56
C THR A 54 8.55 3.65 -5.06
N ALA A 55 9.38 2.82 -4.43
CA ALA A 55 9.47 2.71 -2.97
C ALA A 55 9.45 4.13 -2.37
N LYS A 56 8.30 4.51 -1.79
CA LYS A 56 8.12 5.87 -1.30
C LYS A 56 9.16 6.08 -0.22
N THR A 57 10.04 7.05 -0.44
CA THR A 57 11.04 7.38 0.57
C THR A 57 10.33 7.89 1.82
N GLY A 58 10.99 7.85 2.98
CA GLY A 58 10.43 8.44 4.20
C GLY A 58 10.00 9.89 3.98
N TYR A 59 10.75 10.63 3.15
CA TYR A 59 10.41 11.98 2.71
C TYR A 59 9.10 12.06 1.93
N ASP A 60 8.86 11.17 0.96
CA ASP A 60 7.62 11.15 0.17
C ASP A 60 6.37 10.95 1.02
N VAL A 61 6.52 10.22 2.14
CA VAL A 61 5.45 9.98 3.10
C VAL A 61 5.18 11.24 3.93
N ILE A 62 6.21 11.93 4.43
CA ILE A 62 6.04 13.02 5.42
C ILE A 62 6.01 14.43 4.83
N LYS A 63 6.34 14.63 3.54
CA LYS A 63 6.52 15.97 2.95
C LYS A 63 5.32 16.91 3.11
N HIS A 64 4.11 16.37 3.17
CA HIS A 64 2.88 17.14 3.36
C HIS A 64 2.67 17.64 4.81
N LEU A 65 3.42 17.09 5.76
CA LEU A 65 3.42 17.49 7.17
C LEU A 65 4.52 18.52 7.47
N ILE A 66 5.53 18.62 6.60
CA ILE A 66 6.60 19.62 6.74
C ILE A 66 5.97 21.00 6.54
N GLY A 67 5.98 21.83 7.60
CA GLY A 67 5.39 23.16 7.57
C GLY A 67 3.86 23.21 7.74
N SER A 68 3.18 22.09 8.05
CA SER A 68 1.73 22.10 8.28
C SER A 68 1.31 22.75 9.61
N CYS A 69 2.25 22.97 10.53
CA CYS A 69 2.01 23.64 11.79
C CYS A 69 1.92 25.16 11.60
N LYS A 70 0.71 25.71 11.66
CA LYS A 70 0.47 27.15 11.64
C LYS A 70 0.81 27.77 13.00
N GLY A 71 1.55 28.88 12.99
CA GLY A 71 1.93 29.62 14.20
C GLY A 71 3.26 29.18 14.85
N GLY A 72 3.99 28.26 14.24
CA GLY A 72 5.38 27.96 14.61
C GLY A 72 6.35 29.01 14.07
N SER A 73 7.55 29.09 14.64
CA SER A 73 8.61 29.95 14.10
C SER A 73 8.97 29.53 12.67
N THR A 74 9.00 30.49 11.74
CA THR A 74 9.33 30.28 10.32
C THR A 74 10.67 29.57 10.11
N ASP A 75 11.59 29.73 11.06
CA ASP A 75 12.89 29.07 11.05
C ASP A 75 13.35 28.75 12.48
N LEU A 76 13.57 27.46 12.75
CA LEU A 76 14.17 26.99 14.01
C LEU A 76 15.70 27.03 13.97
N ALA A 77 16.31 27.10 12.79
CA ALA A 77 17.76 27.13 12.62
C ALA A 77 18.37 28.51 12.95
N THR A 78 17.60 29.59 12.82
CA THR A 78 18.04 30.95 13.20
C THR A 78 17.64 31.37 14.62
N ASN A 79 16.87 30.56 15.37
CA ASN A 79 16.53 30.86 16.76
C ASN A 79 17.23 29.89 17.75
N PRO A 80 18.46 30.21 18.18
CA PRO A 80 19.26 29.33 19.04
C PRO A 80 18.65 29.07 20.42
N LYS A 81 17.66 29.86 20.87
CA LYS A 81 16.94 29.60 22.13
C LYS A 81 16.19 28.26 22.12
N HIS A 82 15.75 27.76 20.97
CA HIS A 82 15.05 26.47 20.89
C HIS A 82 15.97 25.25 21.03
N MET A 83 17.29 25.44 20.94
CA MET A 83 18.30 24.39 21.13
C MET A 83 18.88 24.40 22.55
N GLU A 84 18.42 25.30 23.42
CA GLU A 84 18.90 25.40 24.79
C GLU A 84 18.50 24.14 25.59
N GLY A 85 19.51 23.41 26.07
CA GLY A 85 19.31 22.16 26.82
C GLY A 85 19.19 20.88 25.97
N TYR A 86 19.29 20.97 24.64
CA TYR A 86 19.29 19.77 23.79
C TYR A 86 20.56 18.94 24.02
N GLY A 87 20.40 17.67 24.44
CA GLY A 87 21.52 16.74 24.64
C GLY A 87 22.23 16.80 26.00
N ARG A 88 21.65 17.50 27.00
CA ARG A 88 22.02 17.32 28.41
C ARG A 88 21.15 16.30 29.10
#